data_AF-K1SAK3-F1
#
_entry.id   AF-K1SAK3-F1
#
_cell.length_a   1.000
_cell.length_b   1.000
_cell.length_c   1.000
_cell.angle_alpha   90.00
_cell.angle_beta   90.00
_cell.angle_gamma   90.00
#
_symmetry.space_group_name_H-M   'P 1'
#
loop_
_entity.id
_entity.type
_entity.pdbx_description
1 polymer ?
#
loop_
_entity_poly.entity_id
_entity_poly.type
_entity_poly.pdbx_seq_one_letter_code
_entity_poly.pdbx_strand_id
1 'polypeptide(L)'
;MAKVRAEAEKEGVSSFIFGWAPTVDGDVLPVQPFDPQAPAQSKGIPVMIGTTLHEFTMSTYVPAFRTITKEKAVEFLQKKYGERTDEFLTAFEKAYPGYQPKDLVDVDFVFRPGAVEQAKLKAAQQGAPVYMYMFAWESPVLDGMFRSTHCMDIPFAFNNVVRHASMTGGGA
;
A
#
# COMPACT_ATOMS: atom_id res chain seq x y z
N MET A 1 26.73 -2.99 -6.23
CA MET A 1 25.32 -3.21 -5.83
C MET A 1 24.48 -3.88 -6.92
N ALA A 2 24.44 -3.38 -8.16
CA ALA A 2 23.64 -4.01 -9.24
C ALA A 2 23.99 -5.49 -9.51
N LYS A 3 25.27 -5.86 -9.49
CA LYS A 3 25.72 -7.26 -9.69
C LYS A 3 25.27 -8.19 -8.57
N VAL A 4 25.40 -7.74 -7.32
CA VAL A 4 24.95 -8.46 -6.11
C VAL A 4 23.43 -8.62 -6.11
N ARG A 5 22.68 -7.58 -6.48
CA ARG A 5 21.22 -7.66 -6.62
C ARG A 5 20.80 -8.66 -7.71
N ALA A 6 21.48 -8.66 -8.85
CA ALA A 6 21.17 -9.58 -9.94
C ALA A 6 21.53 -11.05 -9.61
N GLU A 7 22.55 -11.27 -8.76
CA GLU A 7 22.88 -12.59 -8.23
C GLU A 7 21.83 -13.04 -7.20
N ALA A 8 21.43 -12.16 -6.28
CA ALA A 8 20.37 -12.42 -5.31
C ALA A 8 19.00 -12.71 -5.97
N GLU A 9 18.62 -11.96 -7.02
CA GLU A 9 17.38 -12.20 -7.78
C GLU A 9 17.37 -13.58 -8.45
N LYS A 10 18.53 -14.08 -8.92
CA LYS A 10 18.66 -15.45 -9.47
C LYS A 10 18.49 -16.53 -8.41
N GLU A 11 18.82 -16.22 -7.16
CA GLU A 11 18.63 -17.08 -5.99
C GLU A 11 17.22 -16.94 -5.38
N GLY A 12 16.34 -16.18 -6.04
CA GLY A 12 14.95 -15.97 -5.59
C GLY A 12 14.80 -14.88 -4.52
N VAL A 13 15.87 -14.17 -4.18
CA VAL A 13 15.86 -13.06 -3.23
C VAL A 13 15.48 -11.78 -3.98
N SER A 14 14.24 -11.34 -3.78
CA SER A 14 13.71 -10.09 -4.34
C SER A 14 13.42 -9.09 -3.22
N SER A 15 13.98 -7.89 -3.31
CA SER A 15 13.66 -6.79 -2.39
C SER A 15 12.82 -5.72 -3.08
N PHE A 16 11.68 -5.36 -2.50
CA PHE A 16 10.79 -4.34 -3.05
C PHE A 16 11.42 -2.93 -3.04
N ILE A 17 12.06 -2.54 -1.92
CA ILE A 17 12.67 -1.20 -1.75
C ILE A 17 14.06 -1.27 -1.09
N PHE A 18 14.26 -2.13 -0.10
CA PHE A 18 15.48 -2.17 0.70
C PHE A 18 16.27 -3.44 0.43
N GLY A 19 17.51 -3.31 -0.04
CA GLY A 19 18.43 -4.46 -0.22
C GLY A 19 18.79 -5.17 1.08
N TRP A 20 18.38 -4.65 2.23
CA TRP A 20 18.48 -5.26 3.55
C TRP A 20 17.09 -5.27 4.19
N ALA A 21 16.63 -6.45 4.61
CA ALA A 21 15.34 -6.66 5.24
C ALA A 21 15.46 -7.67 6.38
N PRO A 22 14.55 -7.65 7.37
CA PRO A 22 14.44 -8.74 8.33
C PRO A 22 14.28 -10.09 7.62
N THR A 23 15.04 -11.09 8.05
CA THR A 23 14.99 -12.47 7.52
C THR A 23 14.72 -13.44 8.66
N VAL A 24 13.98 -14.52 8.37
CA VAL A 24 13.77 -15.60 9.34
C VAL A 24 15.13 -16.26 9.63
N ASP A 25 15.66 -16.02 10.82
CA ASP A 25 16.97 -16.49 11.28
C ASP A 25 16.88 -17.66 12.28
N GLY A 26 15.66 -17.95 12.77
CA GLY A 26 15.42 -18.98 13.78
C GLY A 26 15.71 -18.53 15.21
N ASP A 27 16.13 -17.29 15.44
CA ASP A 27 16.47 -16.72 16.75
C ASP A 27 15.69 -15.43 17.01
N VAL A 28 16.07 -14.31 16.38
CA VAL A 28 15.38 -13.02 16.53
C VAL A 28 14.03 -13.04 15.82
N LEU A 29 13.98 -13.60 14.61
CA LEU A 29 12.77 -13.81 13.83
C LEU A 29 12.59 -15.31 13.58
N PRO A 30 11.93 -16.04 14.50
CA PRO A 30 11.83 -17.49 14.40
C PRO A 30 10.90 -17.96 13.27
N VAL A 31 9.92 -17.14 12.90
CA VAL A 31 8.95 -17.41 11.83
C VAL A 31 8.56 -16.13 11.13
N GLN A 32 8.06 -16.24 9.90
CA GLN A 32 7.50 -15.11 9.17
C GLN A 32 6.26 -14.58 9.91
N PRO A 33 6.23 -13.30 10.32
CA PRO A 33 5.05 -12.76 10.99
C PRO A 33 3.86 -12.74 10.04
N PHE A 34 2.69 -13.15 10.53
CA PHE A 34 1.44 -13.15 9.76
C PHE A 34 1.50 -14.05 8.50
N ASP A 35 2.23 -15.15 8.56
CA ASP A 35 2.25 -16.19 7.52
C ASP A 35 2.50 -17.58 8.13
N PRO A 36 1.56 -18.54 8.03
CA PRO A 36 0.16 -18.39 7.61
C PRO A 36 -0.76 -17.94 8.76
N GLN A 37 -0.20 -17.65 9.94
CA GLN A 37 -0.95 -17.31 11.15
C GLN A 37 -0.41 -16.01 11.78
N ALA A 38 -1.27 -15.27 12.46
CA ALA A 38 -0.83 -14.14 13.28
C ALA A 38 0.04 -14.64 14.46
N PRO A 39 0.97 -13.82 14.98
CA PRO A 39 1.85 -14.22 16.07
C PRO A 39 1.09 -14.54 17.36
N ALA A 40 1.35 -15.70 17.95
CA ALA A 40 0.69 -16.16 19.18
C ALA A 40 1.05 -15.28 20.38
N GLN A 41 2.28 -14.77 20.42
CA GLN A 41 2.82 -13.90 21.47
C GLN A 41 2.00 -12.61 21.62
N SER A 42 1.46 -12.10 20.51
CA SER A 42 0.63 -10.88 20.49
C SER A 42 -0.88 -11.16 20.51
N LYS A 43 -1.33 -12.39 20.80
CA LYS A 43 -2.76 -12.75 20.76
C LYS A 43 -3.64 -11.82 21.58
N GLY A 44 -3.19 -11.47 22.79
CA GLY A 44 -3.91 -10.59 23.74
C GLY A 44 -3.71 -9.09 23.52
N ILE A 45 -2.97 -8.66 22.50
CA ILE A 45 -2.68 -7.24 22.23
C ILE A 45 -3.64 -6.69 21.17
N PRO A 46 -4.39 -5.60 21.43
CA PRO A 46 -5.24 -4.99 20.42
C PRO A 46 -4.39 -4.32 19.33
N VAL A 47 -4.87 -4.36 18.09
CA VAL A 47 -4.13 -3.81 16.93
C VAL A 47 -5.01 -2.79 16.19
N MET A 48 -4.42 -1.65 15.84
CA MET A 48 -4.96 -0.76 14.81
C MET A 48 -4.00 -0.80 13.63
N ILE A 49 -4.51 -1.10 12.44
CA ILE A 49 -3.74 -1.20 11.20
C ILE A 49 -4.41 -0.34 10.14
N GLY A 50 -3.61 0.30 9.29
CA GLY A 50 -4.17 1.04 8.18
C GLY A 50 -3.15 1.29 7.11
N THR A 51 -3.67 1.89 6.05
CA THR A 51 -2.92 2.29 4.86
C THR A 51 -3.50 3.61 4.40
N THR A 52 -2.73 4.34 3.61
CA THR A 52 -3.29 5.40 2.79
C THR A 52 -3.97 4.81 1.55
N LEU A 53 -4.91 5.54 0.93
CA LEU A 53 -5.59 5.09 -0.28
C LEU A 53 -4.63 5.00 -1.48
N HIS A 54 -3.53 5.76 -1.42
CA HIS A 54 -2.67 6.10 -2.54
C HIS A 54 -1.18 5.92 -2.16
N GLU A 55 -0.82 4.85 -1.45
CA GLU A 55 0.51 4.60 -0.87
C GLU A 55 1.66 5.00 -1.82
N PHE A 56 1.93 4.18 -2.84
CA PHE A 56 2.91 4.48 -3.88
C PHE A 56 2.26 4.69 -5.23
N THR A 57 1.59 5.85 -5.37
CA THR A 57 0.98 6.31 -6.62
C THR A 57 1.98 6.58 -7.72
N MET A 58 1.79 5.93 -8.87
CA MET A 58 2.58 6.16 -10.07
C MET A 58 2.43 7.59 -10.59
N SER A 59 1.23 8.17 -10.51
CA SER A 59 0.96 9.52 -11.04
C SER A 59 1.68 10.63 -10.26
N THR A 60 1.92 10.44 -8.96
CA THR A 60 2.71 11.36 -8.12
C THR A 60 4.16 11.40 -8.59
N TYR A 61 4.79 10.23 -8.72
CA TYR A 61 6.24 10.10 -8.95
C TYR A 61 6.64 10.12 -10.43
N VAL A 62 5.73 9.75 -11.34
CA VAL A 62 6.01 9.64 -12.77
C VAL A 62 5.01 10.50 -13.56
N PRO A 63 5.42 11.69 -14.04
CA PRO A 63 4.51 12.65 -14.69
C PRO A 63 3.68 12.08 -15.85
N ALA A 64 4.22 11.11 -16.60
CA ALA A 64 3.53 10.47 -17.71
C ALA A 64 2.23 9.74 -17.31
N PHE A 65 2.11 9.34 -16.03
CA PHE A 65 0.92 8.65 -15.52
C PHE A 65 -0.19 9.61 -15.07
N ARG A 66 0.08 10.92 -14.94
CA ARG A 66 -0.93 11.92 -14.52
C ARG A 66 -2.06 12.06 -15.53
N THR A 67 -1.75 11.88 -16.81
CA THR A 67 -2.70 11.99 -17.93
C THR A 67 -2.77 10.68 -18.72
N ILE A 68 -2.57 9.53 -18.06
CA ILE A 68 -2.66 8.22 -18.71
C ILE A 68 -4.07 8.00 -19.27
N THR A 69 -4.17 7.42 -20.46
CA THR A 69 -5.46 7.06 -21.05
C THR A 69 -6.00 5.78 -20.41
N LYS A 70 -7.32 5.55 -20.51
CA LYS A 70 -7.93 4.33 -19.96
C LYS A 70 -7.33 3.08 -20.58
N GLU A 71 -7.08 3.09 -21.89
CA GLU A 71 -6.52 1.97 -22.64
C GLU A 71 -5.14 1.59 -22.09
N LYS A 72 -4.25 2.57 -21.90
CA LYS A 72 -2.90 2.31 -21.35
C LYS A 72 -2.93 1.86 -19.89
N ALA A 73 -3.86 2.38 -19.08
CA ALA A 73 -4.04 1.94 -17.71
C ALA A 73 -4.52 0.48 -17.65
N VAL A 74 -5.42 0.09 -18.55
CA VAL A 74 -5.88 -1.29 -18.70
C VAL A 74 -4.74 -2.19 -19.20
N GLU A 75 -3.94 -1.77 -20.18
CA GLU A 75 -2.75 -2.53 -20.62
C GLU A 75 -1.76 -2.78 -19.48
N PHE A 76 -1.57 -1.79 -18.58
CA PHE A 76 -0.76 -1.97 -17.38
C PHE A 76 -1.33 -3.05 -16.47
N LEU A 77 -2.65 -3.05 -16.24
CA LEU A 77 -3.32 -4.08 -15.45
C LEU A 77 -3.29 -5.45 -16.11
N GLN A 78 -3.40 -5.53 -17.44
CA GLN A 78 -3.30 -6.78 -18.20
C GLN A 78 -1.95 -7.46 -17.98
N LYS A 79 -0.85 -6.69 -17.92
CA LYS A 79 0.48 -7.24 -17.61
C LYS A 79 0.56 -7.83 -16.20
N LYS A 80 -0.23 -7.32 -15.25
CA LYS A 80 -0.25 -7.75 -13.84
C LYS A 80 -1.22 -8.90 -13.58
N TYR A 81 -2.42 -8.83 -14.16
CA TYR A 81 -3.54 -9.72 -13.84
C TYR A 81 -3.94 -10.67 -14.97
N GLY A 82 -3.43 -10.47 -16.19
CA GLY A 82 -3.74 -11.31 -17.34
C GLY A 82 -5.24 -11.44 -17.57
N GLU A 83 -5.72 -12.68 -17.61
CA GLU A 83 -7.14 -13.04 -17.82
C GLU A 83 -8.07 -12.49 -16.74
N ARG A 84 -7.56 -12.13 -15.55
CA ARG A 84 -8.37 -11.58 -14.45
C ARG A 84 -8.56 -10.06 -14.51
N THR A 85 -8.10 -9.41 -15.57
CA THR A 85 -8.18 -7.95 -15.68
C THR A 85 -9.63 -7.45 -15.68
N ASP A 86 -10.54 -8.12 -16.37
CA ASP A 86 -11.94 -7.69 -16.44
C ASP A 86 -12.67 -7.87 -15.09
N GLU A 87 -12.32 -8.91 -14.33
CA GLU A 87 -12.78 -9.09 -12.95
C GLU A 87 -12.32 -7.93 -12.06
N PHE A 88 -11.03 -7.57 -12.17
CA PHE A 88 -10.47 -6.42 -11.45
C PHE A 88 -11.19 -5.12 -11.82
N LEU A 89 -11.36 -4.83 -13.11
CA LEU A 89 -12.02 -3.61 -13.58
C LEU A 89 -13.47 -3.52 -13.08
N THR A 90 -14.19 -4.63 -13.09
CA THR A 90 -15.57 -4.71 -12.58
C THR A 90 -15.61 -4.44 -11.07
N ALA A 91 -14.71 -5.07 -10.30
CA ALA A 91 -14.62 -4.85 -8.86
C ALA A 91 -14.19 -3.40 -8.53
N PHE A 92 -13.28 -2.84 -9.32
CA PHE A 92 -12.75 -1.49 -9.13
C PHE A 92 -13.83 -0.43 -9.40
N GLU A 93 -14.57 -0.52 -10.51
CA GLU A 93 -15.70 0.37 -10.82
C GLU A 93 -16.77 0.34 -9.73
N LYS A 94 -17.06 -0.85 -9.19
CA LYS A 94 -18.01 -1.01 -8.08
C LYS A 94 -17.50 -0.35 -6.79
N ALA A 95 -16.21 -0.48 -6.50
CA ALA A 95 -15.61 0.06 -5.28
C ALA A 95 -15.39 1.58 -5.36
N TYR A 96 -15.07 2.10 -6.54
CA TYR A 96 -14.75 3.51 -6.79
C TYR A 96 -15.55 4.05 -7.98
N PRO A 97 -16.86 4.31 -7.80
CA PRO A 97 -17.68 4.88 -8.87
C PRO A 97 -17.13 6.22 -9.35
N GLY A 98 -16.99 6.40 -10.68
CA GLY A 98 -16.49 7.65 -11.26
C GLY A 98 -14.97 7.84 -11.20
N TYR A 99 -14.21 6.75 -11.01
CA TYR A 99 -12.76 6.80 -11.04
C TYR A 99 -12.22 7.38 -12.36
N GLN A 100 -11.04 7.98 -12.29
CA GLN A 100 -10.28 8.46 -13.44
C GLN A 100 -9.29 7.38 -13.89
N PRO A 101 -8.90 7.33 -15.18
CA PRO A 101 -7.95 6.34 -15.69
C PRO A 101 -6.68 6.14 -14.84
N LYS A 102 -6.13 7.22 -14.27
CA LYS A 102 -4.96 7.16 -13.38
C LYS A 102 -5.19 6.36 -12.09
N ASP A 103 -6.43 6.27 -11.61
CA ASP A 103 -6.76 5.59 -10.35
C ASP A 103 -6.56 4.06 -10.47
N LEU A 104 -6.67 3.52 -11.69
CA LEU A 104 -6.40 2.11 -11.98
C LEU A 104 -4.92 1.72 -11.77
N VAL A 105 -4.00 2.67 -11.91
CA VAL A 105 -2.55 2.45 -11.74
C VAL A 105 -2.02 3.00 -10.42
N ASP A 106 -2.80 3.87 -9.77
CA ASP A 106 -2.49 4.51 -8.49
C ASP A 106 -3.00 3.71 -7.29
N VAL A 107 -3.90 2.76 -7.52
CA VAL A 107 -4.38 1.83 -6.49
C VAL A 107 -3.21 1.03 -5.90
N ASP A 108 -3.23 0.89 -4.58
CA ASP A 108 -2.19 0.19 -3.87
C ASP A 108 -2.33 -1.33 -3.95
N PHE A 109 -1.35 -1.95 -4.62
CA PHE A 109 -1.26 -3.40 -4.79
C PHE A 109 -0.33 -4.09 -3.80
N VAL A 110 0.28 -3.34 -2.87
CA VAL A 110 1.34 -3.83 -1.99
C VAL A 110 0.92 -3.75 -0.53
N PHE A 111 0.63 -2.57 -0.01
CA PHE A 111 0.42 -2.40 1.43
C PHE A 111 -0.99 -2.80 1.84
N ARG A 112 -2.02 -2.40 1.10
CA ARG A 112 -3.42 -2.66 1.41
C ARG A 112 -3.74 -4.14 1.42
N PRO A 113 -3.35 -4.95 0.41
CA PRO A 113 -3.54 -6.39 0.48
C PRO A 113 -2.85 -7.01 1.70
N GLY A 114 -1.61 -6.60 2.00
CA GLY A 114 -0.86 -7.09 3.17
C GLY A 114 -1.52 -6.71 4.50
N ALA A 115 -1.95 -5.46 4.66
CA ALA A 115 -2.64 -4.98 5.84
C ALA A 115 -3.99 -5.69 6.06
N VAL A 116 -4.75 -5.93 4.98
CA VAL A 116 -5.99 -6.69 5.02
C VAL A 116 -5.72 -8.13 5.47
N GLU A 117 -4.66 -8.76 4.96
CA GLU A 117 -4.31 -10.12 5.35
C GLU A 117 -3.87 -10.21 6.81
N GLN A 118 -3.02 -9.28 7.27
CA GLN A 118 -2.64 -9.19 8.69
C GLN A 118 -3.86 -9.03 9.60
N ALA A 119 -4.80 -8.15 9.22
CA ALA A 119 -6.04 -7.95 9.97
C ALA A 119 -6.91 -9.20 10.00
N LYS A 120 -7.06 -9.92 8.87
CA LYS A 120 -7.80 -11.19 8.79
C LYS A 120 -7.20 -12.25 9.71
N LEU A 121 -5.88 -12.45 9.65
CA LEU A 121 -5.20 -13.43 10.48
C LEU A 121 -5.28 -13.09 11.97
N LYS A 122 -5.18 -11.80 12.33
CA LYS A 122 -5.38 -11.34 13.72
C LYS A 122 -6.82 -11.59 14.19
N ALA A 123 -7.81 -11.27 13.36
CA ALA A 123 -9.22 -11.51 13.68
C ALA A 123 -9.51 -13.01 13.87
N ALA A 124 -8.95 -13.87 13.00
CA ALA A 124 -9.12 -15.32 13.06
C ALA A 124 -8.56 -15.96 14.35
N GLN A 125 -7.59 -15.33 15.03
CA GLN A 125 -7.09 -15.81 16.32
C GLN A 125 -8.12 -15.75 17.45
N GLN A 126 -9.21 -14.96 17.29
CA GLN A 126 -10.23 -14.74 18.32
C GLN A 126 -9.60 -14.26 19.66
N GLY A 127 -8.60 -13.39 19.57
CA GLY A 127 -7.92 -12.78 20.70
C GLY A 127 -8.42 -11.35 20.96
N ALA A 128 -7.48 -10.43 21.20
CA ALA A 128 -7.79 -9.01 21.29
C ALA A 128 -8.27 -8.43 19.95
N PRO A 129 -9.06 -7.33 19.97
CA PRO A 129 -9.67 -6.76 18.78
C PRO A 129 -8.63 -6.22 17.78
N VAL A 130 -9.03 -6.19 16.51
CA VAL A 130 -8.31 -5.51 15.44
C VAL A 130 -9.22 -4.49 14.77
N TYR A 131 -8.69 -3.29 14.57
CA TYR A 131 -9.35 -2.18 13.87
C TYR A 131 -8.56 -1.85 12.62
N MET A 132 -9.27 -1.64 11.51
CA MET A 132 -8.66 -1.28 10.25
C MET A 132 -9.16 0.08 9.78
N TYR A 133 -8.26 0.96 9.35
CA TYR A 133 -8.61 2.22 8.70
C TYR A 133 -8.07 2.28 7.26
N MET A 134 -8.56 3.25 6.50
CA MET A 134 -8.01 3.64 5.20
C MET A 134 -8.01 5.17 5.15
N PHE A 135 -6.84 5.77 5.05
CA PHE A 135 -6.69 7.22 4.99
C PHE A 135 -6.89 7.70 3.56
N ALA A 136 -8.02 8.36 3.31
CA ALA A 136 -8.47 8.77 1.98
C ALA A 136 -8.59 10.29 1.80
N TRP A 137 -8.09 11.08 2.74
CA TRP A 137 -7.99 12.54 2.56
C TRP A 137 -6.91 12.83 1.51
N GLU A 138 -7.24 13.66 0.52
CA GLU A 138 -6.34 14.02 -0.58
C GLU A 138 -5.79 15.44 -0.40
N SER A 139 -4.47 15.58 -0.51
CA SER A 139 -3.77 16.85 -0.38
C SER A 139 -4.16 17.83 -1.48
N PRO A 140 -4.41 19.12 -1.18
CA PRO A 140 -4.65 20.15 -2.19
C PRO A 140 -3.35 20.67 -2.83
N VAL A 141 -2.19 20.33 -2.28
CA VAL A 141 -0.90 20.91 -2.70
C VAL A 141 -0.53 20.42 -4.11
N LEU A 142 0.04 21.34 -4.91
CA LEU A 142 0.38 21.10 -6.32
C LEU A 142 -0.82 20.59 -7.13
N ASP A 143 -1.97 21.28 -7.01
CA ASP A 143 -3.20 20.95 -7.73
C ASP A 143 -3.68 19.51 -7.51
N GLY A 144 -3.57 19.02 -6.27
CA GLY A 144 -4.02 17.68 -5.91
C GLY A 144 -3.00 16.57 -6.17
N MET A 145 -1.78 16.89 -6.63
CA MET A 145 -0.81 15.91 -7.12
C MET A 145 -0.45 14.83 -6.09
N PHE A 146 -0.35 15.18 -4.81
CA PHE A 146 0.06 14.24 -3.78
C PHE A 146 -1.05 13.28 -3.32
N ARG A 147 -2.32 13.61 -3.58
CA ARG A 147 -3.45 12.77 -3.18
C ARG A 147 -3.34 12.35 -1.70
N SER A 148 -3.58 11.07 -1.41
CA SER A 148 -3.35 10.44 -0.09
C SER A 148 -2.01 9.68 -0.06
N THR A 149 -0.92 10.23 -0.59
CA THR A 149 0.34 9.46 -0.74
C THR A 149 0.89 8.89 0.57
N HIS A 150 1.83 7.95 0.48
CA HIS A 150 2.52 7.35 1.62
C HIS A 150 2.94 8.40 2.67
N CYS A 151 2.77 8.05 3.95
CA CYS A 151 3.00 8.91 5.12
C CYS A 151 2.04 10.11 5.28
N MET A 152 1.05 10.33 4.41
CA MET A 152 0.16 11.49 4.49
C MET A 152 -0.74 11.50 5.74
N ASP A 153 -0.98 10.34 6.34
CA ASP A 153 -1.75 10.17 7.58
C ASP A 153 -0.97 10.59 8.85
N ILE A 154 0.37 10.56 8.82
CA ILE A 154 1.22 10.87 9.98
C ILE A 154 0.97 12.28 10.54
N PRO A 155 0.97 13.37 9.72
CA PRO A 155 0.66 14.71 10.24
C PRO A 155 -0.71 14.81 10.91
N PHE A 156 -1.69 14.01 10.49
CA PHE A 156 -3.03 14.00 11.09
C PHE A 156 -3.02 13.28 12.44
N ALA A 157 -2.38 12.10 12.50
CA ALA A 157 -2.23 11.35 13.74
C ALA A 157 -1.51 12.15 14.84
N PHE A 158 -0.55 13.00 14.45
CA PHE A 158 0.22 13.84 15.38
C PHE A 158 -0.34 15.27 15.57
N ASN A 159 -1.49 15.60 15.00
CA ASN A 159 -2.05 16.96 15.02
C ASN A 159 -1.04 18.05 14.57
N ASN A 160 -0.30 17.75 13.50
CA ASN A 160 0.79 18.56 12.96
C ASN A 160 0.53 19.00 11.50
N VAL A 161 -0.75 19.02 11.06
CA VAL A 161 -1.11 19.39 9.68
C VAL A 161 -0.57 20.77 9.28
N VAL A 162 -0.59 21.76 10.19
CA VAL A 162 -0.03 23.09 9.93
C VAL A 162 1.50 23.05 9.81
N ARG A 163 2.18 22.23 10.63
CA ARG A 163 3.65 22.10 10.58
C ARG A 163 4.12 21.42 9.30
N HIS A 164 3.28 20.58 8.70
CA HIS A 164 3.57 19.87 7.47
C HIS A 164 2.82 20.45 6.25
N ALA A 165 2.59 21.76 6.25
CA ALA A 165 1.83 22.47 5.21
C ALA A 165 2.35 22.24 3.78
N SER A 166 3.64 21.93 3.60
CA SER A 166 4.21 21.59 2.29
C SER A 166 3.61 20.34 1.65
N MET A 167 2.98 19.46 2.43
CA MET A 167 2.24 18.30 1.92
C MET A 167 0.75 18.36 2.25
N THR A 168 0.33 19.01 3.33
CA THR A 168 -1.08 19.03 3.77
C THR A 168 -1.85 20.28 3.30
N GLY A 169 -1.18 21.31 2.79
CA GLY A 169 -1.80 22.62 2.51
C GLY A 169 -2.12 23.44 3.77
N GLY A 170 -1.78 22.94 4.97
CA GLY A 170 -1.91 23.70 6.22
C GLY A 170 -3.34 23.86 6.76
N GLY A 171 -4.33 23.17 6.18
CA GLY A 171 -5.73 23.22 6.61
C GLY A 171 -6.57 24.37 6.03
N ALA A 172 -6.11 24.97 4.92
CA ALA A 172 -6.90 25.91 4.12
C ALA A 172 -7.96 25.20 3.28
#